data_AF-A0A3D4QVK8-F1
#
_entry.id   AF-A0A3D4QVK8-F1
#
_cell.length_a   1.000
_cell.length_b   1.000
_cell.length_c   1.000
_cell.angle_alpha   90.00
_cell.angle_beta   90.00
_cell.angle_gamma   90.00
#
_symmetry.space_group_name_H-M   'P 1'
#
loop_
_entity.id
_entity.type
_entity.pdbx_description
1 polymer ?
#
loop_
_entity_poly.entity_id
_entity_poly.type
_entity_poly.pdbx_seq_one_letter_code
_entity_poly.pdbx_strand_id
1 'polypeptide(L)' 'TYFNWMENVRDWCISRQLWWGHRIPAYYCEKCGETIVAGERPVECSCGHDRFKQDEDVLDTWFSSA' A
#
# COMPACT_ATOMS: atom_id res chain seq x y z
N THR A 1 -24.56 -13.60 -12.60
CA THR A 1 -23.64 -13.78 -13.74
C THR A 1 -22.44 -12.89 -13.54
N TYR A 2 -21.35 -13.09 -14.29
CA TYR A 2 -20.16 -12.23 -14.24
C TYR A 2 -20.51 -10.75 -14.39
N PHE A 3 -21.34 -10.40 -15.38
CA PHE A 3 -21.75 -9.02 -15.65
C PHE A 3 -22.48 -8.37 -14.47
N ASN A 4 -23.43 -9.08 -13.82
CA ASN A 4 -24.11 -8.54 -12.64
C ASN A 4 -23.16 -8.31 -11.45
N TRP A 5 -22.07 -9.08 -11.33
CA TRP A 5 -21.06 -8.88 -10.29
C TRP A 5 -20.17 -7.67 -10.60
N MET A 6 -19.72 -7.53 -11.86
CA MET A 6 -18.91 -6.39 -12.31
C MET A 6 -19.66 -5.06 -12.20
N GLU A 7 -20.96 -5.05 -12.52
CA GLU A 7 -21.81 -3.84 -12.46
C GLU A 7 -22.11 -3.39 -11.02
N ASN A 8 -21.98 -4.27 -10.04
CA ASN A 8 -22.29 -4.01 -8.62
C ASN A 8 -21.07 -4.18 -7.72
N VAL A 9 -19.86 -4.07 -8.28
CA VAL A 9 -18.61 -4.17 -7.51
C VAL A 9 -18.51 -3.04 -6.50
N ARG A 10 -17.87 -3.31 -5.37
CA ARG A 10 -17.58 -2.34 -4.31
C ARG A 10 -16.09 -2.22 -4.12
N ASP A 11 -15.67 -1.11 -3.52
CA ASP A 11 -14.28 -0.90 -3.15
C ASP A 11 -13.75 -2.08 -2.33
N TRP A 12 -12.62 -2.61 -2.79
CA TRP A 12 -11.96 -3.71 -2.14
C TRP A 12 -10.88 -3.16 -1.20
N CYS A 13 -11.06 -3.42 0.10
CA CYS A 13 -9.99 -3.19 1.07
C CYS A 13 -8.88 -4.23 0.86
N ILE A 14 -7.82 -3.80 0.17
CA ILE A 14 -6.64 -4.63 -0.15
C ILE A 14 -5.60 -4.69 0.99
N SER A 15 -5.73 -3.84 2.02
CA SER A 15 -4.81 -3.79 3.17
C SER A 15 -5.13 -4.89 4.18
N ARG A 16 -4.12 -5.61 4.66
CA ARG A 16 -4.26 -6.69 5.64
C ARG A 16 -3.20 -6.57 6.75
N GLN A 17 -3.65 -6.57 8.02
CA GLN A 17 -2.79 -6.64 9.20
C GLN A 17 -2.33 -8.08 9.46
N LEU A 18 -1.59 -8.65 8.51
CA LEU A 18 -1.04 -10.02 8.57
C LEU A 18 0.48 -9.97 8.48
N TRP A 19 1.11 -11.04 8.98
CA TRP A 19 2.57 -11.16 9.01
C TRP A 19 3.13 -11.71 7.69
N TRP A 20 2.29 -12.42 6.92
CA TRP A 20 2.68 -13.06 5.67
C TRP A 20 1.93 -12.44 4.49
N GLY A 21 2.68 -11.92 3.53
CA GLY A 21 2.16 -11.33 2.29
C GLY A 21 3.16 -10.37 1.68
N HIS A 22 2.81 -9.80 0.52
CA HIS A 22 3.61 -8.75 -0.10
C HIS A 22 3.41 -7.46 0.67
N ARG A 23 4.49 -6.93 1.26
CA ARG A 23 4.43 -5.68 2.03
C ARG A 23 3.98 -4.52 1.14
N ILE A 24 3.08 -3.68 1.63
CA ILE A 24 2.58 -2.53 0.86
C ILE A 24 3.73 -1.55 0.58
N PRO A 25 3.93 -1.11 -0.68
CA PRO A 25 5.02 -0.20 -1.07
C PRO A 25 4.69 1.27 -0.76
N ALA A 26 4.10 1.53 0.41
CA ALA A 26 3.81 2.87 0.91
C ALA A 26 4.77 3.22 2.05
N TYR A 27 5.29 4.44 2.03
CA TYR A 27 6.28 4.96 2.96
C TYR A 27 5.78 6.26 3.58
N TYR A 28 5.85 6.36 4.89
CA TYR A 28 5.44 7.52 5.66
C TYR A 28 6.68 8.29 6.12
N CYS A 29 6.78 9.57 5.76
CA CYS A 29 7.85 10.43 6.24
C CYS A 29 7.73 10.63 7.76
N GLU A 30 8.79 10.34 8.51
CA GLU A 30 8.76 10.43 9.99
C GLU A 30 8.65 11.88 10.49
N LYS A 31 8.95 12.88 9.64
CA LYS A 31 8.93 14.30 10.02
C LYS A 31 7.59 14.98 9.70
N CYS A 32 7.10 14.84 8.47
CA CYS A 32 5.92 15.57 8.00
C CYS A 32 4.68 14.70 7.81
N GLY A 33 4.81 13.37 7.89
CA GLY A 33 3.70 12.44 7.68
C GLY A 33 3.28 12.25 6.22
N GLU A 34 4.01 12.82 5.25
CA GLU A 34 3.72 12.61 3.83
C GLU A 34 3.82 11.12 3.46
N THR A 35 2.82 10.64 2.71
CA THR A 35 2.77 9.29 2.16
C THR A 35 3.39 9.27 0.76
N ILE A 36 4.38 8.42 0.57
CA ILE A 36 5.07 8.21 -0.70
C ILE A 36 4.88 6.76 -1.12
N VAL A 37 4.42 6.52 -2.35
CA VAL A 37 4.28 5.17 -2.92
C VAL A 37 5.39 4.97 -3.96
N ALA A 38 6.26 3.99 -3.72
CA ALA A 38 7.42 3.73 -4.56
C ALA A 38 7.83 2.25 -4.51
N GLY A 39 8.34 1.70 -5.60
CA GLY A 39 8.80 0.30 -5.63
C GLY A 39 10.04 0.06 -4.77
N GLU A 40 10.80 1.11 -4.50
CA GLU A 40 11.97 1.12 -3.62
C GLU A 40 11.81 2.23 -2.57
N ARG A 41 12.58 2.14 -1.48
CA ARG A 41 12.54 3.14 -0.41
C ARG A 41 12.94 4.53 -0.96
N PRO A 42 12.13 5.58 -0.75
CA PRO A 42 12.47 6.93 -1.18
C PRO A 42 13.72 7.45 -0.45
N VAL A 43 14.51 8.24 -1.17
CA VAL A 43 15.75 8.85 -0.65
C VAL A 43 15.47 10.13 0.12
N GLU A 44 14.54 10.95 -0.38
CA GLU A 44 14.23 12.27 0.18
C GLU A 44 12.74 12.58 0.02
N CYS A 45 12.16 13.21 1.04
CA CYS A 45 10.78 13.69 1.09
C CYS A 45 10.73 15.13 0.59
N SER A 46 9.56 15.58 0.13
CA SER A 46 9.34 16.98 -0.27
C SER A 46 9.72 18.01 0.82
N CYS A 47 9.71 17.61 2.10
CA CYS A 47 10.10 18.44 3.23
C CYS A 47 11.63 18.42 3.56
N GLY A 48 12.44 17.76 2.73
CA GLY A 48 13.89 17.63 2.88
C GLY A 48 14.32 16.62 3.96
N HIS A 49 13.46 15.64 4.29
CA HIS A 49 13.76 14.58 5.26
C HIS A 49 14.01 13.24 4.57
N ASP A 50 14.84 12.39 5.15
CA ASP A 50 15.35 11.13 4.57
C ASP A 50 14.92 9.87 5.33
N ARG A 51 14.21 10.03 6.46
CA ARG A 51 13.69 8.91 7.24
C ARG A 51 12.23 8.64 6.93
N PHE A 52 11.98 7.37 6.66
CA PHE A 52 10.68 6.86 6.28
C PHE A 52 10.39 5.56 7.00
N LYS A 53 9.14 5.42 7.44
CA LYS A 53 8.58 4.17 7.90
C LYS A 53 7.73 3.57 6.80
N GLN A 54 8.10 2.40 6.28
CA GLN A 54 7.24 1.68 5.34
C GLN A 54 6.02 1.12 6.08
N ASP A 55 4.87 1.04 5.40
CA ASP A 55 3.63 0.46 5.90
C ASP A 55 3.87 -0.95 6.46
N GLU A 56 3.23 -1.27 7.58
CA GLU A 56 3.37 -2.57 8.25
C GLU A 56 2.41 -3.61 7.67
N ASP A 57 1.37 -3.17 6.96
CA ASP A 57 0.40 -4.06 6.34
C ASP A 57 0.97 -4.77 5.11
N VAL A 58 0.31 -5.89 4.78
CA VAL A 58 0.54 -6.65 3.56
C VAL A 58 -0.67 -6.58 2.64
N LEU A 59 -0.43 -6.78 1.34
CA LEU A 59 -1.47 -6.89 0.34
C LEU A 59 -2.24 -8.21 0.49
N ASP A 60 -3.55 -8.15 0.22
CA ASP A 60 -4.40 -9.33 0.14
C ASP A 60 -3.87 -10.35 -0.89
N THR A 61 -3.92 -11.65 -0.56
CA THR A 61 -3.43 -12.73 -1.44
C THR A 61 -4.11 -12.75 -2.81
N TRP A 62 -5.38 -12.34 -2.91
CA TRP A 62 -6.05 -12.25 -4.21
C TRP A 62 -5.48 -11.12 -5.07
N PHE A 63 -4.82 -10.12 -4.48
CA PHE A 63 -4.22 -9.01 -5.21
C PHE A 63 -2.95 -9.47 -5.93
N SER A 64 -2.20 -10.43 -5.37
CA SER A 64 -1.03 -11.01 -6.02
C SER A 64 -1.36 -12.11 -7.02
N SER A 65 -2.61 -12.59 -7.06
CA SER A 65 -3.06 -13.64 -7.98
C SER A 65 -3.76 -13.09 -9.22
N ALA A 66 -4.07 -11.78 -9.21
CA ALA A 66 -4.78 -11.07 -10.28
C ALA A 66 -3.83 -10.64 -11.41
#